data_AF-A0A8X6GC35-F1
#
_entry.id   AF-A0A8X6GC35-F1
#
_cell.length_a   1.000
_cell.length_b   1.000
_cell.length_c   1.000
_cell.angle_alpha   90.00
_cell.angle_beta   90.00
_cell.angle_gamma   90.00
#
_symmetry.space_group_name_H-M   'P 1'
#
loop_
_entity.id
_entity.type
_entity.pdbx_description
1 polymer ?
#
loop_
_entity_poly.entity_id
_entity_poly.type
_entity_poly.pdbx_seq_one_letter_code
_entity_poly.pdbx_strand_id
1 'polypeptide(L)'
;MEFQQEIIQKNYIVSQLQEFYPYCIEDTDKSTPEQIVLRTNLQNEEEAENFKKHYSAISNTNWIVYNYNPNPQKFVFSKTWLCHHSKRHKRIAKRNADCKAKLSIVIKEITKATKKTDKYLKYDMPLVGEVKISLLHTHNTTSAETLRMLRVYDEVRQQFYQYFSDGMSPVEAIRFHENKFLLEDNFMGLANASINPTHNQIYYLHECWRDTNLGSLINPFDKLKEKVPFYESIGTTVKFHEDHLWAVLLVTPLMKRNHPLSLDLKKLFSLIQLQAARHHLQQLPLCYQRQKLELCRLQL
;
A
#
# COMPACT_ATOMS: atom_id res chain seq x y z
N MET A 1 18.30 -24.93 24.79
CA MET A 1 18.23 -23.45 24.66
C MET A 1 17.07 -23.02 23.78
N GLU A 2 16.87 -23.63 22.59
CA GLU A 2 15.75 -23.29 21.67
C GLU A 2 14.36 -23.38 22.33
N PHE A 3 14.08 -24.45 23.08
CA PHE A 3 12.79 -24.62 23.77
C PHE A 3 12.46 -23.52 24.80
N GLN A 4 13.47 -22.94 25.46
CA GLN A 4 13.24 -21.83 26.40
C GLN A 4 12.99 -20.51 25.67
N GLN A 5 13.61 -20.30 24.51
CA GLN A 5 13.37 -19.10 23.69
C GLN A 5 11.95 -19.09 23.11
N GLU A 6 11.43 -20.26 22.69
CA GLU A 6 10.05 -20.39 22.19
C GLU A 6 9.01 -20.08 23.27
N ILE A 7 9.21 -20.57 24.49
CA ILE A 7 8.32 -20.27 25.62
C ILE A 7 8.33 -18.77 25.96
N ILE A 8 9.51 -18.14 25.97
CA ILE A 8 9.63 -16.70 26.23
C ILE A 8 8.90 -15.91 25.14
N GLN A 9 9.09 -16.26 23.87
CA GLN A 9 8.44 -15.60 22.75
C GLN A 9 6.92 -15.76 22.80
N LYS A 10 6.43 -16.97 23.11
CA LYS A 10 5.01 -17.24 23.32
C LYS A 10 4.43 -16.34 24.41
N ASN A 11 5.05 -16.35 25.60
CA ASN A 11 4.57 -15.57 26.74
C ASN A 11 4.56 -14.08 26.45
N TYR A 12 5.59 -13.57 25.77
CA TYR A 12 5.65 -12.19 25.32
C TYR A 12 4.47 -11.85 24.40
N ILE A 13 4.24 -12.65 23.36
CA ILE A 13 3.12 -12.44 22.41
C ILE A 13 1.77 -12.48 23.12
N VAL A 14 1.55 -13.45 24.01
CA VAL A 14 0.28 -13.56 24.76
C VAL A 14 0.08 -12.33 25.65
N SER A 15 1.11 -11.90 26.39
CA SER A 15 1.03 -10.73 27.28
C SER A 15 0.66 -9.45 26.52
N GLN A 16 1.30 -9.22 25.37
CA GLN A 16 1.02 -8.06 24.52
C GLN A 16 -0.38 -8.13 23.91
N LEU A 17 -0.83 -9.32 23.48
CA LEU A 17 -2.19 -9.47 22.96
C LEU A 17 -3.24 -9.25 24.05
N GLN A 18 -3.00 -9.68 25.29
CA GLN A 18 -3.93 -9.46 26.41
C GLN A 18 -4.02 -8.00 26.83
N GLU A 19 -2.96 -7.20 26.63
CA GLU A 19 -2.99 -5.76 26.85
C GLU A 19 -3.96 -5.06 25.89
N PHE A 20 -3.94 -5.42 24.60
CA PHE A 20 -4.88 -4.88 23.61
C PHE A 20 -6.27 -5.52 23.66
N TYR A 21 -6.37 -6.77 24.13
CA TYR A 21 -7.60 -7.55 24.17
C TYR A 21 -7.79 -8.13 25.59
N PRO A 22 -8.29 -7.32 26.56
CA PRO A 22 -8.36 -7.72 27.97
C PRO A 22 -9.29 -8.93 28.24
N TYR A 23 -10.22 -9.19 27.32
CA TYR A 23 -11.13 -10.34 27.39
C TYR A 23 -10.60 -11.57 26.64
N CYS A 24 -9.30 -11.60 26.36
CA CYS A 24 -8.62 -12.71 25.71
C CYS A 24 -8.04 -13.68 26.76
N ILE A 25 -8.46 -14.94 26.69
CA ILE A 25 -8.01 -16.00 27.61
C ILE A 25 -7.27 -17.08 26.81
N GLU A 26 -6.14 -17.56 27.31
CA GLU A 26 -5.45 -18.72 26.73
C GLU A 26 -6.20 -20.03 27.08
N ASP A 27 -6.49 -20.84 26.05
CA ASP A 27 -7.01 -22.19 26.19
C ASP A 27 -5.81 -23.12 26.44
N THR A 28 -5.41 -23.27 27.71
CA THR A 28 -4.23 -24.05 28.13
C THR A 28 -4.34 -25.52 27.74
N ASP A 29 -5.56 -26.06 27.63
CA ASP A 29 -5.80 -27.46 27.25
C ASP A 29 -5.42 -27.73 25.78
N LYS A 30 -5.49 -26.70 24.92
CA LYS A 30 -5.20 -26.80 23.48
C LYS A 30 -3.90 -26.12 23.07
N SER A 31 -3.33 -25.30 23.95
CA SER A 31 -2.12 -24.54 23.67
C SER A 31 -0.89 -25.40 23.94
N THR A 32 0.06 -25.35 23.02
CA THR A 32 1.38 -25.99 23.14
C THR A 32 2.46 -24.91 23.12
N PRO A 33 3.76 -25.24 23.28
CA PRO A 33 4.83 -24.27 23.09
C PRO A 33 4.85 -23.67 21.68
N GLU A 34 4.53 -24.48 20.66
CA GLU A 34 4.55 -24.08 19.24
C GLU A 34 3.22 -23.49 18.74
N GLN A 35 2.14 -23.64 19.51
CA GLN A 35 0.80 -23.20 19.13
C GLN A 35 0.09 -22.51 20.29
N ILE A 36 -0.36 -21.29 20.07
CA ILE A 36 -1.22 -20.55 21.00
C ILE A 36 -2.67 -20.70 20.55
N VAL A 37 -3.55 -21.08 21.47
CA VAL A 37 -5.00 -21.05 21.25
C VAL A 37 -5.62 -20.07 22.21
N LEU A 38 -6.17 -18.99 21.68
CA LEU A 38 -6.81 -17.91 22.44
C LEU A 38 -8.32 -17.94 22.24
N ARG A 39 -9.05 -17.65 23.31
CA ARG A 39 -10.50 -17.42 23.31
C ARG A 39 -10.75 -15.94 23.50
N THR A 40 -11.49 -15.36 22.57
CA THR A 40 -11.71 -13.92 22.48
C THR A 40 -13.19 -13.62 22.33
N ASN A 41 -13.58 -12.39 22.62
CA ASN A 41 -14.94 -11.90 22.43
C ASN A 41 -15.14 -11.22 21.06
N LEU A 42 -14.30 -11.53 20.06
CA LEU A 42 -14.39 -10.93 18.72
C LEU A 42 -15.73 -11.29 18.05
N GLN A 43 -16.48 -10.30 17.57
CA GLN A 43 -17.85 -10.50 17.06
C GLN A 43 -17.95 -10.52 15.53
N ASN A 44 -17.07 -9.81 14.83
CA ASN A 44 -17.20 -9.54 13.39
C ASN A 44 -15.86 -9.67 12.64
N GLU A 45 -15.93 -9.58 11.30
CA GLU A 45 -14.75 -9.65 10.42
C GLU A 45 -13.78 -8.49 10.66
N GLU A 46 -14.27 -7.27 10.92
CA GLU A 46 -13.44 -6.09 11.14
C GLU A 46 -12.54 -6.26 12.37
N GLU A 47 -13.11 -6.69 13.49
CA GLU A 47 -12.39 -7.01 14.72
C GLU A 47 -11.35 -8.12 14.50
N ALA A 48 -11.67 -9.14 13.70
CA ALA A 48 -10.72 -10.20 13.35
C ALA A 48 -9.56 -9.69 12.49
N GLU A 49 -9.82 -8.80 11.54
CA GLU A 49 -8.78 -8.17 10.72
C GLU A 49 -7.92 -7.20 11.55
N ASN A 50 -8.51 -6.48 12.52
CA ASN A 50 -7.78 -5.65 13.48
C ASN A 50 -6.90 -6.50 14.42
N PHE A 51 -7.41 -7.64 14.90
CA PHE A 51 -6.62 -8.61 15.67
C PHE A 51 -5.41 -9.07 14.86
N LYS A 52 -5.62 -9.44 13.59
CA LYS A 52 -4.52 -9.81 12.68
C LYS A 52 -3.51 -8.67 12.55
N LYS A 53 -3.95 -7.42 12.37
CA LYS A 53 -3.07 -6.24 12.27
C LYS A 53 -2.20 -6.07 13.53
N HIS A 54 -2.79 -6.12 14.72
CA HIS A 54 -2.04 -6.01 15.99
C HIS A 54 -1.05 -7.16 16.16
N TYR A 55 -1.48 -8.40 15.92
CA TYR A 55 -0.58 -9.55 15.98
C TYR A 55 0.57 -9.45 14.97
N SER A 56 0.30 -8.96 13.76
CA SER A 56 1.32 -8.71 12.73
C SER A 56 2.37 -7.70 13.20
N ALA A 57 1.95 -6.63 13.88
CA ALA A 57 2.82 -5.62 14.44
C ALA A 57 3.68 -6.16 15.58
N ILE A 58 3.08 -6.89 16.53
CA ILE A 58 3.79 -7.48 17.68
C ILE A 58 4.85 -8.50 17.21
N SER A 59 4.50 -9.34 16.22
CA SER A 59 5.36 -10.43 15.76
C SER A 59 6.32 -10.04 14.63
N ASN A 60 6.21 -8.83 14.08
CA ASN A 60 6.93 -8.40 12.87
C ASN A 60 6.72 -9.36 11.70
N THR A 61 5.46 -9.75 11.44
CA THR A 61 5.12 -10.70 10.38
C THR A 61 4.02 -10.17 9.47
N ASN A 62 3.94 -10.74 8.28
CA ASN A 62 2.87 -10.49 7.33
C ASN A 62 2.14 -11.79 7.03
N TRP A 63 0.85 -11.68 6.74
CA TRP A 63 -0.05 -12.82 6.61
C TRP A 63 -0.80 -12.80 5.28
N ILE A 64 -0.69 -13.89 4.52
CA ILE A 64 -1.36 -14.11 3.23
C ILE A 64 -2.58 -14.99 3.45
N VAL A 65 -3.72 -14.64 2.88
CA VAL A 65 -4.94 -15.44 2.97
C VAL A 65 -4.72 -16.83 2.36
N TYR A 66 -4.96 -17.86 3.16
CA TYR A 66 -4.88 -19.26 2.75
C TYR A 66 -6.25 -19.85 2.46
N ASN A 67 -7.16 -19.71 3.41
CA ASN A 67 -8.52 -20.18 3.27
C ASN A 67 -9.47 -19.11 3.81
N TYR A 68 -10.58 -18.95 3.11
CA TYR A 68 -11.66 -18.04 3.46
C TYR A 68 -12.95 -18.73 3.09
N ASN A 69 -13.88 -18.84 4.04
CA ASN A 69 -15.22 -19.34 3.76
C ASN A 69 -16.16 -18.13 3.62
N PRO A 70 -16.61 -17.79 2.39
CA PRO A 70 -17.47 -16.64 2.17
C PRO A 70 -18.89 -16.81 2.73
N ASN A 71 -19.38 -18.06 2.84
CA ASN A 71 -20.72 -18.36 3.35
C ASN A 71 -20.66 -19.46 4.43
N PRO A 72 -20.16 -19.13 5.63
CA PRO A 72 -20.09 -20.09 6.72
C PRO A 72 -21.50 -20.39 7.28
N GLN A 73 -22.02 -21.60 7.04
CA GLN A 73 -23.31 -22.04 7.64
C GLN A 73 -23.27 -22.25 9.17
N LYS A 74 -22.06 -22.25 9.77
CA LYS A 74 -21.84 -22.63 11.19
C LYS A 74 -21.06 -21.59 11.99
N PHE A 75 -20.57 -20.54 11.33
CA PHE A 75 -19.66 -19.55 11.89
C PHE A 75 -20.08 -18.18 11.38
N VAL A 76 -19.81 -17.14 12.14
CA VAL A 76 -19.97 -15.75 11.64
C VAL A 76 -18.80 -15.41 10.72
N PHE A 77 -17.61 -15.89 11.07
CA PHE A 77 -16.39 -15.63 10.33
C PHE A 77 -15.41 -16.79 10.47
N SER A 78 -14.73 -17.16 9.38
CA SER A 78 -13.66 -18.16 9.42
C SER A 78 -12.64 -17.86 8.33
N LYS A 79 -11.43 -17.49 8.77
CA LYS A 79 -10.33 -17.18 7.85
C LYS A 79 -9.02 -17.70 8.41
N THR A 80 -8.20 -18.18 7.50
CA THR A 80 -6.89 -18.74 7.81
C THR A 80 -5.87 -18.03 6.95
N TRP A 81 -4.77 -17.62 7.57
CA TRP A 81 -3.64 -17.00 6.92
C TRP A 81 -2.37 -17.81 7.15
N LEU A 82 -1.45 -17.72 6.19
CA LEU A 82 -0.09 -18.23 6.29
C LEU A 82 0.90 -17.09 6.31
N CYS A 83 2.07 -17.31 6.90
CA CYS A 83 3.16 -16.35 6.83
C CYS A 83 3.45 -15.97 5.37
N HIS A 84 3.79 -14.70 5.16
CA HIS A 84 4.14 -14.20 3.85
C HIS A 84 5.38 -14.86 3.27
N HIS A 85 6.19 -15.59 4.06
CA HIS A 85 7.33 -16.40 3.62
C HIS A 85 6.98 -17.87 3.31
N SER A 86 5.72 -18.28 3.39
CA SER A 86 5.27 -19.63 3.01
C SER A 86 5.41 -19.90 1.49
N LYS A 87 5.36 -21.17 1.07
CA LYS A 87 5.43 -21.55 -0.35
C LYS A 87 4.26 -21.03 -1.21
N ARG A 88 3.19 -20.55 -0.57
CA ARG A 88 1.96 -20.14 -1.25
C ARG A 88 2.21 -19.00 -2.25
N HIS A 89 1.72 -19.18 -3.47
CA HIS A 89 1.82 -18.25 -4.61
C HIS A 89 3.26 -17.85 -4.99
N LYS A 90 4.27 -18.67 -4.66
CA LYS A 90 5.66 -18.33 -4.95
C LYS A 90 6.41 -19.45 -5.65
N ARG A 91 7.14 -19.04 -6.69
CA ARG A 91 8.05 -19.90 -7.45
C ARG A 91 9.52 -19.67 -7.08
N ILE A 92 9.86 -18.50 -6.54
CA ILE A 92 11.24 -18.06 -6.29
C ILE A 92 11.59 -18.24 -4.80
N ALA A 93 12.75 -18.85 -4.52
CA ALA A 93 13.22 -19.18 -3.17
C ALA A 93 13.48 -17.94 -2.29
N LYS A 94 13.93 -16.80 -2.84
CA LYS A 94 14.31 -15.61 -2.03
C LYS A 94 13.19 -15.10 -1.12
N ARG A 95 11.92 -15.21 -1.54
CA ARG A 95 10.75 -14.83 -0.75
C ARG A 95 10.08 -16.02 -0.06
N ASN A 96 10.54 -17.24 -0.29
CA ASN A 96 9.96 -18.47 0.22
C ASN A 96 10.95 -19.17 1.16
N ALA A 97 10.66 -19.12 2.46
CA ALA A 97 11.42 -19.84 3.48
C ALA A 97 10.77 -21.20 3.85
N ASP A 98 9.77 -21.65 3.09
CA ASP A 98 8.92 -22.80 3.42
C ASP A 98 8.32 -22.71 4.83
N CYS A 99 7.95 -21.49 5.22
CA CYS A 99 7.46 -21.19 6.56
C CYS A 99 6.11 -21.85 6.83
N LYS A 100 6.01 -22.52 7.98
CA LYS A 100 4.84 -23.28 8.44
C LYS A 100 3.93 -22.49 9.38
N ALA A 101 4.34 -21.28 9.79
CA ALA A 101 3.57 -20.42 10.66
C ALA A 101 2.19 -20.08 10.05
N LYS A 102 1.18 -20.13 10.90
CA LYS A 102 -0.24 -20.08 10.51
C LYS A 102 -1.04 -19.31 11.55
N LEU A 103 -1.94 -18.46 11.07
CA LEU A 103 -2.93 -17.78 11.89
C LEU A 103 -4.31 -18.25 11.43
N SER A 104 -5.18 -18.63 12.35
CA SER A 104 -6.56 -18.98 12.05
C SER A 104 -7.47 -18.30 13.04
N ILE A 105 -8.46 -17.55 12.56
CA ILE A 105 -9.47 -16.91 13.39
C ILE A 105 -10.83 -17.47 12.98
N VAL A 106 -11.57 -17.96 13.96
CA VAL A 106 -12.92 -18.48 13.79
C VAL A 106 -13.83 -17.83 14.81
N ILE A 107 -14.87 -17.15 14.34
CA ILE A 107 -15.92 -16.58 15.19
C ILE A 107 -17.14 -17.48 15.09
N LYS A 108 -17.50 -18.13 16.20
CA LYS A 108 -18.60 -19.09 16.24
C LYS A 108 -19.93 -18.37 16.38
N GLU A 109 -20.95 -18.89 15.70
CA GLU A 109 -22.32 -18.45 15.92
C GLU A 109 -22.86 -19.02 17.23
N ILE A 110 -23.55 -18.17 18.01
CA ILE A 110 -24.13 -18.56 19.29
C ILE A 110 -25.47 -19.26 19.02
N THR A 111 -25.49 -20.58 19.18
CA THR A 111 -26.69 -21.40 19.10
C THR A 111 -26.85 -22.23 20.38
N LYS A 112 -28.03 -22.79 20.62
CA LYS A 112 -28.25 -23.70 21.77
C LYS A 112 -27.30 -24.90 21.73
N ALA A 113 -27.02 -25.42 20.53
CA ALA A 113 -26.11 -26.53 20.32
C ALA A 113 -24.65 -26.15 20.62
N THR A 114 -24.18 -24.99 20.14
CA THR A 114 -22.80 -24.54 20.40
C THR A 114 -22.58 -24.18 21.87
N LYS A 115 -23.57 -23.58 22.55
CA LYS A 115 -23.50 -23.35 24.00
C LYS A 115 -23.44 -24.64 24.81
N LYS A 116 -24.05 -25.74 24.35
CA LYS A 116 -24.01 -27.02 25.07
C LYS A 116 -22.59 -27.62 25.05
N THR A 117 -21.90 -27.51 23.92
CA THR A 117 -20.60 -28.16 23.66
C THR A 117 -19.40 -27.32 24.09
N ASP A 118 -19.42 -26.00 23.92
CA ASP A 118 -18.27 -25.13 24.21
C ASP A 118 -18.42 -24.45 25.57
N LYS A 119 -17.49 -24.72 26.50
CA LYS A 119 -17.46 -24.15 27.86
C LYS A 119 -17.31 -22.62 27.83
N TYR A 120 -16.59 -22.08 26.85
CA TYR A 120 -16.27 -20.65 26.76
C TYR A 120 -17.46 -19.78 26.30
N LEU A 121 -18.51 -20.41 25.78
CA LEU A 121 -19.76 -19.74 25.40
C LEU A 121 -20.78 -19.65 26.55
N LYS A 122 -20.46 -20.26 27.70
CA LYS A 122 -21.34 -20.29 28.88
C LYS A 122 -21.04 -19.18 29.89
N TYR A 123 -19.94 -18.45 29.72
CA TYR A 123 -19.61 -17.30 30.57
C TYR A 123 -20.64 -16.17 30.38
N ASP A 124 -20.76 -15.31 31.40
CA ASP A 124 -21.62 -14.12 31.36
C ASP A 124 -21.30 -13.24 30.14
N MET A 125 -20.01 -13.13 29.81
CA MET A 125 -19.54 -12.63 28.53
C MET A 125 -19.01 -13.79 27.66
N PRO A 126 -19.70 -14.18 26.59
CA PRO A 126 -19.32 -15.33 25.78
C PRO A 126 -18.08 -15.04 24.93
N LEU A 127 -17.07 -15.91 25.02
CA LEU A 127 -15.87 -15.84 24.19
C LEU A 127 -16.08 -16.65 22.91
N VAL A 128 -16.72 -16.01 21.94
CA VAL A 128 -17.13 -16.60 20.65
C VAL A 128 -16.00 -16.82 19.67
N GLY A 129 -14.90 -16.07 19.80
CA GLY A 129 -13.72 -16.14 18.95
C GLY A 129 -12.76 -17.22 19.42
N GLU A 130 -12.31 -18.05 18.48
CA GLU A 130 -11.22 -18.99 18.65
C GLU A 130 -10.09 -18.58 17.70
N VAL A 131 -8.98 -18.10 18.26
CA VAL A 131 -7.78 -17.72 17.53
C VAL A 131 -6.72 -18.79 17.74
N LYS A 132 -6.19 -19.34 16.65
CA LYS A 132 -5.09 -20.30 16.65
C LYS A 132 -3.89 -19.69 15.96
N ILE A 133 -2.77 -19.64 16.67
CA ILE A 133 -1.51 -19.09 16.20
C ILE A 133 -0.47 -20.20 16.26
N SER A 134 0.08 -20.60 15.13
CA SER A 134 1.25 -21.48 15.05
C SER A 134 2.50 -20.62 14.88
N LEU A 135 3.41 -20.72 15.83
CA LEU A 135 4.63 -19.91 15.94
C LEU A 135 5.82 -20.50 15.15
N LEU A 136 5.59 -21.53 14.33
CA LEU A 136 6.64 -22.27 13.61
C LEU A 136 7.19 -21.47 12.42
N HIS A 137 8.01 -20.47 12.71
CA HIS A 137 8.76 -19.71 11.72
C HIS A 137 10.09 -20.41 11.40
N THR A 138 10.31 -20.69 10.12
CA THR A 138 11.58 -21.23 9.60
C THR A 138 12.59 -20.14 9.24
N HIS A 139 12.26 -18.89 9.57
CA HIS A 139 13.06 -17.70 9.27
C HIS A 139 13.03 -16.77 10.47
N ASN A 140 14.05 -15.92 10.59
CA ASN A 140 14.07 -14.87 11.60
C ASN A 140 12.99 -13.81 11.27
N THR A 141 12.23 -13.37 12.26
CA THR A 141 11.20 -12.31 12.12
C THR A 141 11.71 -10.92 12.51
N THR A 142 12.84 -10.81 13.21
CA THR A 142 13.41 -9.55 13.73
C THR A 142 14.62 -9.04 12.95
N SER A 143 15.17 -9.83 12.03
CA SER A 143 16.31 -9.39 11.21
C SER A 143 15.92 -8.26 10.26
N ALA A 144 16.85 -7.34 10.01
CA ALA A 144 16.64 -6.20 9.10
C ALA A 144 16.20 -6.64 7.69
N GLU A 145 16.72 -7.77 7.20
CA GLU A 145 16.32 -8.35 5.91
C GLU A 145 14.83 -8.77 5.88
N THR A 146 14.31 -9.32 6.97
CA THR A 146 12.89 -9.70 7.08
C THR A 146 12.02 -8.46 7.25
N LEU A 147 12.45 -7.52 8.10
CA LEU A 147 11.75 -6.25 8.34
C LEU A 147 11.59 -5.44 7.06
N ARG A 148 12.60 -5.46 6.16
CA ARG A 148 12.54 -4.81 4.84
C ARG A 148 11.48 -5.42 3.90
N MET A 149 11.06 -6.66 4.14
CA MET A 149 10.02 -7.33 3.33
C MET A 149 8.60 -7.13 3.86
N LEU A 150 8.45 -6.33 4.93
CA LEU A 150 7.14 -6.04 5.48
C LEU A 150 6.33 -5.11 4.56
N ARG A 151 5.01 -5.09 4.79
CA ARG A 151 4.06 -4.34 3.98
C ARG A 151 3.87 -3.00 4.68
N VAL A 152 3.87 -1.93 3.90
CA VAL A 152 3.63 -0.58 4.39
C VAL A 152 2.27 -0.52 5.10
N TYR A 153 2.26 0.05 6.29
CA TYR A 153 1.01 0.29 7.02
C TYR A 153 0.13 1.31 6.31
N ASP A 154 -1.18 1.21 6.51
CA ASP A 154 -2.13 2.10 5.83
C ASP A 154 -1.93 3.56 6.25
N GLU A 155 -1.61 3.79 7.52
CA GLU A 155 -1.33 5.10 8.09
C GLU A 155 -0.08 5.74 7.44
N VAL A 156 0.97 4.95 7.25
CA VAL A 156 2.21 5.40 6.60
C VAL A 156 1.98 5.66 5.12
N ARG A 157 1.19 4.82 4.45
CA ARG A 157 0.78 5.06 3.06
C ARG A 157 0.04 6.39 2.92
N GLN A 158 -0.86 6.71 3.83
CA GLN A 158 -1.57 7.98 3.86
C GLN A 158 -0.62 9.16 4.10
N GLN A 159 0.36 9.03 4.99
CA GLN A 159 1.39 10.05 5.19
C GLN A 159 2.17 10.34 3.91
N PHE A 160 2.60 9.30 3.18
CA PHE A 160 3.28 9.49 1.89
C PHE A 160 2.37 10.13 0.84
N TYR A 161 1.09 9.78 0.79
CA TYR A 161 0.13 10.46 -0.09
C TYR A 161 -0.03 11.94 0.24
N GLN A 162 0.05 12.31 1.52
CA GLN A 162 0.09 13.71 1.92
C GLN A 162 1.35 14.39 1.42
N TYR A 163 2.54 13.80 1.61
CA TYR A 163 3.80 14.36 1.09
C TYR A 163 3.74 14.62 -0.42
N PHE A 164 3.19 13.69 -1.19
CA PHE A 164 3.02 13.87 -2.64
C PHE A 164 2.01 14.97 -2.98
N SER A 165 0.94 15.09 -2.19
CA SER A 165 -0.07 16.13 -2.36
C SER A 165 0.48 17.52 -2.03
N ASP A 166 1.45 17.60 -1.11
CA ASP A 166 2.20 18.81 -0.77
C ASP A 166 3.27 19.16 -1.84
N GLY A 167 3.40 18.32 -2.88
CA GLY A 167 4.30 18.56 -4.02
C GLY A 167 5.70 17.97 -3.86
N MET A 168 5.95 17.14 -2.84
CA MET A 168 7.25 16.48 -2.68
C MET A 168 7.43 15.39 -3.73
N SER A 169 8.63 15.34 -4.34
CA SER A 169 9.03 14.20 -5.15
C SER A 169 9.26 12.95 -4.29
N PRO A 170 9.23 11.74 -4.86
CA PRO A 170 9.52 10.51 -4.10
C PRO A 170 10.85 10.56 -3.35
N VAL A 171 11.89 11.16 -3.95
CA VAL A 171 13.22 11.28 -3.34
C VAL A 171 13.21 12.22 -2.13
N GLU A 172 12.52 13.35 -2.24
CA GLU A 172 12.37 14.30 -1.14
C GLU A 172 11.53 13.71 -0.01
N ALA A 173 10.42 13.05 -0.34
CA ALA A 173 9.56 12.38 0.64
C ALA A 173 10.32 11.29 1.40
N ILE A 174 11.17 10.50 0.73
CA ILE A 174 12.04 9.51 1.36
C ILE A 174 12.95 10.17 2.39
N ARG A 175 13.72 11.18 1.96
CA ARG A 175 14.68 11.87 2.83
C ARG A 175 13.98 12.53 4.01
N PHE A 176 12.85 13.17 3.77
CA PHE A 176 12.05 13.82 4.81
C PHE A 176 11.57 12.81 5.85
N HIS A 177 11.05 11.66 5.41
CA HIS A 177 10.54 10.62 6.29
C HIS A 177 11.66 9.91 7.06
N GLU A 178 12.79 9.61 6.40
CA GLU A 178 13.98 9.02 7.04
C GLU A 178 14.57 9.94 8.12
N ASN A 179 14.64 11.25 7.86
CA ASN A 179 15.15 12.23 8.82
C ASN A 179 14.37 12.21 10.15
N LYS A 180 13.07 11.90 10.12
CA LYS A 180 12.28 11.76 11.36
C LYS A 180 12.85 10.68 12.28
N PHE A 181 13.20 9.52 11.74
CA PHE A 181 13.75 8.42 12.54
C PHE A 181 15.18 8.69 12.98
N LEU A 182 15.97 9.40 12.17
CA LEU A 182 17.32 9.82 12.54
C LEU A 182 17.32 10.82 13.70
N LEU A 183 16.37 11.75 13.73
CA LEU A 183 16.22 12.70 14.84
C LEU A 183 15.76 12.04 16.14
N GLU A 184 15.03 10.93 16.03
CA GLU A 184 14.53 10.14 17.16
C GLU A 184 15.51 9.01 17.60
N ASP A 185 16.69 8.90 16.98
CA ASP A 185 17.64 7.79 17.15
C ASP A 185 17.01 6.38 17.00
N ASN A 186 15.96 6.27 16.18
CA ASN A 186 15.16 5.06 16.01
C ASN A 186 15.67 4.21 14.82
N PHE A 187 16.81 3.56 15.03
CA PHE A 187 17.46 2.71 14.01
C PHE A 187 16.62 1.50 13.59
N MET A 188 15.80 0.95 14.50
CA MET A 188 14.91 -0.16 14.18
C MET A 188 13.77 0.27 13.24
N GLY A 189 13.25 1.48 13.42
CA GLY A 189 12.27 2.10 12.54
C GLY A 189 12.79 2.26 11.11
N LEU A 190 14.06 2.64 10.95
CA LEU A 190 14.70 2.79 9.64
C LEU A 190 14.72 1.49 8.81
N ALA A 191 14.92 0.34 9.46
CA ALA A 191 14.97 -0.96 8.79
C ALA A 191 13.57 -1.57 8.52
N ASN A 192 12.53 -1.07 9.19
CA ASN A 192 11.19 -1.63 9.14
C ASN A 192 10.37 -1.07 7.97
N ALA A 193 10.19 -1.85 6.91
CA ALA A 193 9.45 -1.41 5.73
C ALA A 193 7.96 -1.11 5.97
N SER A 194 7.38 -1.59 7.08
CA SER A 194 6.01 -1.21 7.45
C SER A 194 5.89 0.26 7.85
N ILE A 195 6.96 0.81 8.44
CA ILE A 195 7.00 2.13 9.07
C ILE A 195 7.86 3.11 8.25
N ASN A 196 9.01 2.65 7.76
CA ASN A 196 9.89 3.34 6.83
C ASN A 196 9.97 2.52 5.51
N PRO A 197 9.06 2.77 4.56
CA PRO A 197 8.98 1.99 3.33
C PRO A 197 10.26 2.07 2.50
N THR A 198 10.57 0.99 1.78
CA THR A 198 11.71 0.98 0.86
C THR A 198 11.50 1.93 -0.32
N HIS A 199 12.58 2.38 -0.95
CA HIS A 199 12.52 3.18 -2.18
C HIS A 199 11.52 2.62 -3.20
N ASN A 200 11.60 1.32 -3.52
CA ASN A 200 10.71 0.68 -4.50
C ASN A 200 9.24 0.74 -4.09
N GLN A 201 8.94 0.58 -2.80
CA GLN A 201 7.58 0.71 -2.29
C GLN A 201 7.09 2.16 -2.43
N ILE A 202 7.93 3.15 -2.17
CA ILE A 202 7.56 4.57 -2.26
C ILE A 202 7.32 4.99 -3.70
N TYR A 203 8.16 4.54 -4.64
CA TYR A 203 7.91 4.74 -6.06
C TYR A 203 6.57 4.12 -6.49
N TYR A 204 6.29 2.88 -6.06
CA TYR A 204 5.01 2.24 -6.31
C TYR A 204 3.83 3.02 -5.70
N LEU A 205 3.97 3.50 -4.46
CA LEU A 205 2.95 4.34 -3.82
C LEU A 205 2.71 5.64 -4.60
N HIS A 206 3.76 6.29 -5.05
CA HIS A 206 3.68 7.50 -5.87
C HIS A 206 3.00 7.22 -7.21
N GLU A 207 3.27 6.09 -7.85
CA GLU A 207 2.55 5.68 -9.07
C GLU A 207 1.06 5.48 -8.81
N CYS A 208 0.69 4.74 -7.77
CA CYS A 208 -0.73 4.58 -7.38
C CYS A 208 -1.40 5.92 -7.07
N TRP A 209 -0.71 6.81 -6.35
CA TRP A 209 -1.22 8.14 -6.03
C TRP A 209 -1.39 8.98 -7.30
N ARG A 210 -0.40 8.98 -8.19
CA ARG A 210 -0.43 9.71 -9.46
C ARG A 210 -1.55 9.21 -10.35
N ASP A 211 -1.70 7.90 -10.52
CA ASP A 211 -2.75 7.33 -11.36
C ASP A 211 -4.14 7.72 -10.83
N THR A 212 -4.30 7.78 -9.51
CA THR A 212 -5.55 8.21 -8.86
C THR A 212 -5.81 9.71 -8.99
N ASN A 213 -4.78 10.55 -8.84
CA ASN A 213 -4.93 12.02 -8.71
C ASN A 213 -4.66 12.81 -10.00
N LEU A 214 -3.71 12.35 -10.81
CA LEU A 214 -3.22 12.99 -12.03
C LEU A 214 -3.55 12.19 -13.30
N GLY A 215 -3.93 10.92 -13.16
CA GLY A 215 -4.22 10.02 -14.26
C GLY A 215 -2.99 9.24 -14.75
N SER A 216 -3.22 8.37 -15.73
CA SER A 216 -2.17 7.55 -16.32
C SER A 216 -1.18 8.40 -17.11
N LEU A 217 0.11 8.03 -17.11
CA LEU A 217 1.11 8.64 -17.99
C LEU A 217 0.78 8.49 -19.48
N ILE A 218 0.08 7.42 -19.84
CA ILE A 218 -0.25 7.10 -21.23
C ILE A 218 -1.45 7.95 -21.70
N ASN A 219 -2.41 8.18 -20.81
CA ASN A 219 -3.58 9.01 -21.10
C ASN A 219 -3.87 9.97 -19.93
N PRO A 220 -3.15 11.11 -19.85
CA PRO A 220 -3.35 12.10 -18.79
C PRO A 220 -4.62 12.95 -19.01
N PHE A 221 -5.23 12.90 -20.19
CA PHE A 221 -6.30 13.82 -20.59
C PHE A 221 -7.58 13.59 -19.80
N ASP A 222 -7.95 12.36 -19.50
CA ASP A 222 -9.22 12.05 -18.84
C ASP A 222 -9.30 12.74 -17.47
N LYS A 223 -8.24 12.62 -16.68
CA LYS A 223 -8.16 13.23 -15.35
C LYS A 223 -7.96 14.74 -15.43
N LEU A 224 -7.28 15.22 -16.47
CA LEU A 224 -7.08 16.65 -16.68
C LEU A 224 -8.38 17.35 -17.10
N LYS A 225 -9.20 16.72 -17.96
CA LYS A 225 -10.55 17.14 -18.35
C LYS A 225 -11.47 17.21 -17.14
N GLU A 226 -11.41 16.22 -16.24
CA GLU A 226 -12.16 16.23 -14.97
C GLU A 226 -11.80 17.44 -14.08
N LYS A 227 -10.55 17.89 -14.10
CA LYS A 227 -10.08 19.03 -13.28
C LYS A 227 -10.27 20.40 -13.93
N VAL A 228 -10.67 20.49 -15.20
CA VAL A 228 -10.91 21.77 -15.90
C VAL A 228 -11.86 22.69 -15.14
N PRO A 229 -13.04 22.23 -14.66
CA PRO A 229 -13.99 23.10 -13.97
C PRO A 229 -13.40 23.75 -12.71
N PHE A 230 -12.54 23.01 -11.99
CA PHE A 230 -11.82 23.53 -10.83
C PHE A 230 -10.85 24.65 -11.24
N TYR A 231 -10.05 24.46 -12.28
CA TYR A 231 -9.14 25.50 -12.76
C TYR A 231 -9.87 26.74 -13.28
N GLU A 232 -11.00 26.54 -13.96
CA GLU A 232 -11.85 27.64 -14.44
C GLU A 232 -12.46 28.43 -13.28
N SER A 233 -12.83 27.78 -12.18
CA SER A 233 -13.31 28.45 -10.97
C SER A 233 -12.27 29.39 -10.34
N ILE A 234 -10.98 29.09 -10.51
CA ILE A 234 -9.84 29.92 -10.06
C ILE A 234 -9.46 30.97 -11.13
N GLY A 235 -10.21 31.04 -12.24
CA GLY A 235 -9.98 31.97 -13.35
C GLY A 235 -8.88 31.54 -14.33
N THR A 236 -8.37 30.30 -14.20
CA THR A 236 -7.38 29.71 -15.09
C THR A 236 -8.07 29.05 -16.28
N THR A 237 -7.64 29.38 -17.50
CA THR A 237 -8.19 28.78 -18.71
C THR A 237 -7.29 27.66 -19.19
N VAL A 238 -7.85 26.47 -19.34
CA VAL A 238 -7.15 25.26 -19.82
C VAL A 238 -7.64 24.93 -21.22
N LYS A 239 -6.72 24.75 -22.18
CA LYS A 239 -7.06 24.32 -23.56
C LYS A 239 -6.19 23.15 -23.99
N PHE A 240 -6.81 22.18 -24.64
CA PHE A 240 -6.16 20.96 -25.13
C PHE A 240 -5.95 21.02 -26.64
N HIS A 241 -4.83 20.50 -27.09
CA HIS A 241 -4.55 20.19 -28.49
C HIS A 241 -4.19 18.71 -28.58
N GLU A 242 -5.01 17.91 -29.27
CA GLU A 242 -4.99 16.44 -29.25
C GLU A 242 -4.66 15.84 -30.64
N ASP A 243 -3.70 16.41 -31.37
CA ASP A 243 -3.18 15.84 -32.62
C ASP A 243 -1.98 14.88 -32.36
N HIS A 244 -1.12 14.64 -33.37
CA HIS A 244 0.08 13.79 -33.28
C HIS A 244 1.11 14.19 -32.20
N LEU A 245 1.13 15.46 -31.80
CA LEU A 245 1.85 15.96 -30.64
C LEU A 245 0.84 16.68 -29.77
N TRP A 246 0.59 16.13 -28.59
CA TRP A 246 -0.38 16.73 -27.69
C TRP A 246 0.24 17.89 -26.91
N ALA A 247 -0.56 18.92 -26.66
CA ALA A 247 -0.14 20.08 -25.88
C ALA A 247 -1.29 20.58 -25.02
N VAL A 248 -0.95 21.07 -23.83
CA VAL A 248 -1.90 21.69 -22.91
C VAL A 248 -1.48 23.12 -22.70
N LEU A 249 -2.38 24.06 -23.00
CA LEU A 249 -2.19 25.46 -22.71
C LEU A 249 -2.89 25.82 -21.41
N LEU A 250 -2.13 26.36 -20.45
CA LEU A 250 -2.61 26.88 -19.18
C LEU A 250 -2.44 28.39 -19.15
N VAL A 251 -3.53 29.13 -19.02
CA VAL A 251 -3.52 30.60 -18.94
C VAL A 251 -4.05 31.04 -17.59
N THR A 252 -3.16 31.44 -16.70
CA THR A 252 -3.52 31.92 -15.35
C THR A 252 -4.02 33.37 -15.36
N PRO A 253 -4.75 33.82 -14.33
CA PRO A 253 -5.17 35.22 -14.20
C PRO A 253 -4.00 36.21 -14.18
N LEU A 254 -2.81 35.81 -13.71
CA LEU A 254 -1.62 36.65 -13.75
C LEU A 254 -1.15 36.87 -15.19
N MET A 255 -1.13 35.81 -16.00
CA MET A 255 -0.74 35.89 -17.41
C MET A 255 -1.70 36.76 -18.22
N LYS A 256 -3.01 36.67 -17.96
CA LYS A 256 -4.03 37.53 -18.59
C LYS A 256 -3.86 39.01 -18.26
N ARG A 257 -3.33 39.33 -17.07
CA ARG A 257 -3.07 40.71 -16.62
C ARG A 257 -1.81 41.29 -17.27
N ASN A 258 -0.73 40.51 -17.33
CA ASN A 258 0.56 40.97 -17.84
C ASN A 258 0.63 40.96 -19.38
N HIS A 259 -0.22 40.15 -20.03
CA HIS A 259 -0.32 40.10 -21.48
C HIS A 259 -1.77 40.28 -21.90
N PRO A 260 -2.16 41.40 -22.53
CA PRO A 260 -3.45 41.52 -23.20
C PRO A 260 -3.44 40.56 -24.39
N LEU A 261 -3.85 39.30 -24.17
CA LEU A 261 -3.84 38.26 -25.20
C LEU A 261 -4.92 38.56 -26.24
N SER A 262 -4.58 39.36 -27.26
CA SER A 262 -5.20 39.28 -28.59
C SER A 262 -4.54 38.16 -29.43
N LEU A 263 -4.14 37.08 -28.77
CA LEU A 263 -3.38 35.99 -29.37
C LEU A 263 -4.35 34.93 -29.86
N ASP A 264 -4.54 34.96 -31.18
CA ASP A 264 -5.24 33.94 -31.94
C ASP A 264 -4.56 32.59 -31.70
N LEU A 265 -5.20 31.74 -30.89
CA LEU A 265 -4.61 30.53 -30.31
C LEU A 265 -4.03 29.58 -31.37
N LYS A 266 -4.60 29.59 -32.58
CA LYS A 266 -4.10 28.86 -33.74
C LYS A 266 -2.64 29.22 -34.09
N LYS A 267 -2.25 30.50 -33.97
CA LYS A 267 -0.89 30.98 -34.25
C LYS A 267 0.13 30.53 -33.21
N LEU A 268 -0.30 30.42 -31.95
CA LEU A 268 0.55 29.98 -30.84
C LEU A 268 0.85 28.48 -30.95
N PHE A 269 -0.17 27.67 -31.26
CA PHE A 269 0.02 26.25 -31.54
C PHE A 269 0.85 26.00 -32.80
N SER A 270 0.67 26.78 -33.87
CA SER A 270 1.51 26.65 -35.07
C SER A 270 2.99 26.99 -34.81
N LEU A 271 3.27 27.97 -33.94
CA LEU A 271 4.65 28.32 -33.55
C LEU A 271 5.32 27.23 -32.71
N ILE A 272 4.57 26.62 -31.78
CA ILE A 272 5.05 25.51 -30.94
C ILE A 272 5.29 24.26 -31.80
N GLN A 273 4.41 23.95 -32.75
CA GLN A 273 4.61 22.85 -33.72
C GLN A 273 5.84 23.10 -34.61
N LEU A 274 6.06 24.33 -35.07
CA LEU A 274 7.26 24.71 -35.83
C LEU A 274 8.56 24.57 -35.03
N GLN A 275 8.54 24.89 -33.74
CA GLN A 275 9.69 24.71 -32.85
C GLN A 275 9.95 23.23 -32.55
N ALA A 276 8.91 22.43 -32.27
CA ALA A 276 9.03 20.99 -32.05
C ALA A 276 9.53 20.26 -33.31
N ALA A 277 9.03 20.64 -34.50
CA ALA A 277 9.51 20.11 -35.78
C ALA A 277 10.97 20.47 -36.05
N ARG A 278 11.41 21.69 -35.71
CA ARG A 278 12.83 22.09 -35.80
C ARG A 278 13.73 21.27 -34.87
N HIS A 279 13.30 21.03 -33.64
CA HIS A 279 14.06 20.26 -32.66
C HIS A 279 14.18 18.78 -33.08
N HIS A 280 13.13 18.21 -33.65
CA HIS A 280 13.13 16.85 -34.19
C HIS A 280 13.97 16.73 -35.48
N LEU A 281 14.03 17.78 -36.31
CA LEU A 281 14.90 17.84 -37.49
C LEU A 281 16.39 17.92 -37.11
N GLN A 282 16.74 18.62 -36.04
CA GLN A 282 18.12 18.73 -35.54
C GLN A 282 18.69 17.42 -34.98
N GLN A 283 17.83 16.46 -34.61
CA GLN A 283 18.25 15.13 -34.14
C GLN A 283 18.37 14.08 -35.25
N LEU A 284 18.05 14.43 -36.51
CA LEU A 284 18.14 13.53 -37.66
C LEU A 284 19.47 13.68 -38.43
N PRO A 285 20.00 12.61 -39.06
CA PRO A 285 21.20 12.69 -39.90
C PRO A 285 21.05 13.70 -41.05
N LEU A 286 22.15 14.41 -41.39
CA LEU A 286 22.19 15.51 -42.38
C LEU A 286 21.57 15.17 -43.75
N CYS A 287 21.61 13.91 -44.19
CA CYS A 287 21.00 13.46 -45.45
C CYS A 287 19.46 13.53 -45.44
N TYR A 288 18.82 13.33 -44.28
CA TYR A 288 17.37 13.39 -44.11
C TYR A 288 16.85 14.82 -43.90
N GLN A 289 17.71 15.74 -43.46
CA GLN A 289 17.35 17.14 -43.26
C GLN A 289 17.08 17.86 -44.59
N ARG A 290 17.82 17.54 -45.67
CA ARG A 290 17.65 18.18 -46.99
C ARG A 290 16.36 17.80 -47.71
N GLN A 291 15.95 16.52 -47.68
CA GLN A 291 14.73 16.06 -48.36
C GLN A 291 13.44 16.61 -47.72
N LYS A 292 13.41 16.80 -46.39
CA LYS A 292 12.21 17.28 -45.68
C LYS A 292 12.02 18.81 -45.74
N LEU A 293 13.11 19.56 -45.89
CA LEU A 293 13.09 21.03 -46.07
C LEU A 293 12.51 21.44 -47.43
N GLU A 294 12.72 20.65 -48.49
CA GLU A 294 12.08 20.89 -49.79
C GLU A 294 10.57 20.60 -49.77
N LEU A 295 10.14 19.55 -49.06
CA LEU A 295 8.70 19.23 -48.91
C LEU A 295 7.92 20.30 -48.12
N CYS A 296 8.53 20.93 -47.11
CA CYS A 296 7.90 22.04 -46.38
C CYS A 296 7.83 23.35 -47.19
N ARG A 297 8.67 23.51 -48.23
CA ARG A 297 8.65 24.70 -49.10
C ARG A 297 7.57 24.66 -50.17
N LEU A 298 7.03 23.47 -50.46
CA LEU A 298 6.00 23.26 -51.49
C LEU A 298 4.56 23.28 -50.92
N GLN A 299 4.39 23.46 -49.60
CA GLN A 299 3.08 23.46 -48.92
C GLN A 299 2.76 24.78 -48.19
N LEU A 300 3.51 25.86 -48.46
CA LEU A 300 3.17 27.25 -48.13
C LEU A 300 2.91 28.02 -49.44
#